data_AF-A0A097IJF8-F1
#
_entry.id   AF-A0A097IJF8-F1
#
_cell.length_a   1.000
_cell.length_b   1.000
_cell.length_c   1.000
_cell.angle_alpha   90.00
_cell.angle_beta   90.00
_cell.angle_gamma   90.00
#
_symmetry.space_group_name_H-M   'P 1'
#
loop_
_entity.id
_entity.type
_entity.pdbx_description
1 polymer ?
#
loop_
_entity_poly.entity_id
_entity_poly.type
_entity_poly.pdbx_seq_one_letter_code
_entity_poly.pdbx_strand_id
1 'polypeptide(L)'
;MRLISSADGTTVRIHVAGRRLSAADFAVLVEAASRGDGDLYITSRGNIQIRGLAEVPDKLSALSAMSDSAAGGVDKPAELGWFERPDGTVDLGGALAFGVIRAKVAKLLTVLEAEVTVTARRTFVLHGLEPHVAEAAVRVLAPLGVSFDEATDLVRISACVGAPACRHGLTDVRQDAFRADTPGRVHFVGCAKACGRPTEPHTEFMATGEGEYEVTKR
;
A
#
# COMPACT_ATOMS: atom_id res chain seq x y z
N MET A 1 -14.37 5.19 8.64
CA MET A 1 -13.87 3.83 8.36
C MET A 1 -14.97 3.01 7.73
N ARG A 2 -14.63 2.02 6.90
CA ARG A 2 -15.59 1.06 6.33
C ARG A 2 -15.25 -0.36 6.80
N LEU A 3 -16.26 -1.06 7.30
CA LEU A 3 -16.17 -2.47 7.70
C LEU A 3 -16.75 -3.36 6.60
N ILE A 4 -16.10 -4.49 6.35
CA ILE A 4 -16.55 -5.52 5.41
C ILE A 4 -16.33 -6.87 6.11
N SER A 5 -17.42 -7.48 6.58
CA SER A 5 -17.34 -8.78 7.25
C SER A 5 -17.31 -9.92 6.22
N SER A 6 -16.47 -10.92 6.49
CA SER A 6 -16.39 -12.20 5.78
C SER A 6 -16.39 -13.34 6.79
N ALA A 7 -16.56 -14.58 6.32
CA ALA A 7 -16.37 -15.77 7.14
C ALA A 7 -14.96 -15.84 7.73
N ASP A 8 -13.96 -15.33 7.00
CA ASP A 8 -12.54 -15.30 7.38
C ASP A 8 -12.16 -14.10 8.27
N GLY A 9 -13.15 -13.41 8.84
CA GLY A 9 -12.96 -12.23 9.67
C GLY A 9 -13.27 -10.91 8.97
N THR A 10 -13.12 -9.83 9.72
CA THR A 10 -13.50 -8.47 9.30
C THR A 10 -12.35 -7.80 8.57
N THR A 11 -12.64 -7.29 7.38
CA THR A 11 -11.79 -6.34 6.68
C THR A 11 -12.19 -4.92 7.07
N VAL A 12 -11.21 -4.14 7.48
CA VAL A 12 -11.36 -2.76 7.93
C VAL A 12 -10.63 -1.84 6.96
N ARG A 13 -11.29 -0.79 6.47
CA ARG A 13 -10.66 0.26 5.67
C ARG A 13 -10.66 1.58 6.43
N ILE A 14 -9.47 2.11 6.70
CA ILE A 14 -9.23 3.38 7.38
C ILE A 14 -8.97 4.46 6.34
N HIS A 15 -9.66 5.59 6.47
CA HIS A 15 -9.51 6.71 5.55
C HIS A 15 -8.35 7.61 5.97
N VAL A 16 -7.26 7.53 5.20
CA VAL A 16 -6.00 8.22 5.48
C VAL A 16 -5.43 8.93 4.25
N ALA A 17 -6.16 8.93 3.13
CA ALA A 17 -5.68 9.49 1.88
C ALA A 17 -5.34 10.98 2.04
N GLY A 18 -4.11 11.34 1.69
CA GLY A 18 -3.62 12.72 1.78
C GLY A 18 -3.38 13.22 3.21
N ARG A 19 -3.32 12.31 4.20
CA ARG A 19 -3.05 12.66 5.60
C ARG A 19 -1.64 12.20 6.01
N ARG A 20 -0.99 13.02 6.83
CA ARG A 20 0.19 12.63 7.62
C ARG A 20 -0.29 11.91 8.87
N LEU A 21 0.06 10.63 8.99
CA LEU A 21 -0.18 9.84 10.19
C LEU A 21 0.97 10.07 11.15
N SER A 22 0.67 10.38 12.41
CA SER A 22 1.71 10.39 13.44
C SER A 22 2.30 8.98 13.62
N ALA A 23 3.50 8.88 14.18
CA ALA A 23 4.09 7.58 14.52
C ALA A 23 3.18 6.75 15.44
N ALA A 24 2.50 7.40 16.37
CA ALA A 24 1.55 6.76 17.28
C ALA A 24 0.32 6.21 16.54
N ASP A 25 -0.26 6.99 15.61
CA ASP A 25 -1.40 6.53 14.81
C ASP A 25 -1.00 5.38 13.88
N PHE A 26 0.18 5.47 13.27
CA PHE A 26 0.70 4.38 12.46
C PHE A 26 0.93 3.11 13.29
N ALA A 27 1.46 3.23 14.50
CA ALA A 27 1.61 2.10 15.43
C ALA A 27 0.26 1.46 15.81
N VAL A 28 -0.82 2.23 15.95
CA VAL A 28 -2.18 1.68 16.14
C VAL A 28 -2.61 0.83 14.95
N LEU A 29 -2.29 1.24 13.72
CA LEU A 29 -2.57 0.45 12.52
C LEU A 29 -1.77 -0.86 12.50
N VAL A 30 -0.47 -0.81 12.83
CA VAL A 30 0.39 -2.00 12.87
C VAL A 30 -0.06 -2.99 13.95
N GLU A 31 -0.41 -2.49 15.14
CA GLU A 31 -0.94 -3.32 16.23
C GLU A 31 -2.31 -3.92 15.87
N ALA A 32 -3.17 -3.19 15.19
CA ALA A 32 -4.41 -3.77 14.69
C ALA A 32 -4.14 -4.85 13.64
N ALA A 33 -3.24 -4.61 12.68
CA ALA A 33 -2.89 -5.60 11.67
C ALA A 33 -2.31 -6.89 12.27
N SER A 34 -1.56 -6.79 13.37
CA SER A 34 -1.01 -7.95 14.08
C SER A 34 -2.08 -8.92 14.62
N ARG A 35 -3.31 -8.43 14.82
CA ARG A 35 -4.48 -9.21 15.25
C ARG A 35 -5.31 -9.78 14.08
N GLY A 36 -4.89 -9.48 12.86
CA GLY A 36 -5.47 -9.98 11.63
C GLY A 36 -4.45 -10.84 10.87
N ASP A 37 -4.26 -10.54 9.58
CA ASP A 37 -3.27 -11.24 8.74
C ASP A 37 -1.84 -10.68 8.85
N GLY A 38 -1.61 -9.66 9.68
CA GLY A 38 -0.29 -9.07 9.96
C GLY A 38 0.15 -7.95 9.03
N ASP A 39 -0.50 -7.80 7.87
CA ASP A 39 -0.06 -6.87 6.82
C ASP A 39 -0.98 -5.63 6.74
N LEU A 40 -0.41 -4.50 6.29
CA LEU A 40 -1.18 -3.31 5.92
C LEU A 40 -1.26 -3.21 4.39
N TYR A 41 -2.46 -2.87 3.89
CA TYR A 41 -2.72 -2.78 2.46
C TYR A 41 -3.05 -1.35 2.05
N ILE A 42 -2.17 -0.70 1.31
CA ILE A 42 -2.41 0.59 0.68
C ILE A 42 -3.31 0.37 -0.55
N THR A 43 -4.51 0.93 -0.49
CA THR A 43 -5.49 0.84 -1.57
C THR A 43 -5.16 1.81 -2.71
N SER A 44 -5.71 1.57 -3.90
CA SER A 44 -5.61 2.50 -5.06
C SER A 44 -6.18 3.89 -4.80
N ARG A 45 -6.89 4.09 -3.69
CA ARG A 45 -7.43 5.39 -3.26
C ARG A 45 -6.62 6.03 -2.13
N GLY A 46 -5.42 5.52 -1.83
CA GLY A 46 -4.57 6.06 -0.76
C GLY A 46 -5.10 5.82 0.65
N ASN A 47 -6.00 4.85 0.82
CA ASN A 47 -6.49 4.44 2.14
C ASN A 47 -5.77 3.17 2.60
N ILE A 48 -5.75 2.91 3.90
CA ILE A 48 -5.17 1.68 4.47
C ILE A 48 -6.29 0.68 4.73
N GLN A 49 -6.03 -0.58 4.42
CA GLN A 49 -6.91 -1.70 4.71
C GLN A 49 -6.18 -2.70 5.61
N ILE A 50 -6.89 -3.23 6.59
CA ILE A 50 -6.50 -4.31 7.50
C ILE A 50 -7.49 -5.46 7.28
N ARG A 51 -7.03 -6.71 7.33
CA ARG A 51 -7.84 -7.89 7.00
C ARG A 51 -7.79 -8.93 8.11
N GLY A 52 -8.81 -9.79 8.16
CA GLY A 52 -8.83 -10.95 9.05
C GLY A 52 -9.05 -10.63 10.53
N LEU A 53 -9.59 -9.46 10.86
CA LEU A 53 -9.83 -9.10 12.26
C LEU A 53 -11.03 -9.87 12.82
N ALA A 54 -10.82 -10.62 13.91
CA ALA A 54 -11.91 -11.23 14.67
C ALA A 54 -12.79 -10.13 15.31
N GLU A 55 -12.16 -9.11 15.88
CA GLU A 55 -12.79 -7.93 16.47
C GLU A 55 -12.03 -6.67 16.06
N VAL A 56 -12.75 -5.56 15.90
CA VAL A 56 -12.16 -4.26 15.55
C VAL A 56 -11.68 -3.56 16.82
N PRO A 57 -10.38 -3.28 17.00
CA PRO A 57 -9.90 -2.64 18.22
C PRO A 57 -10.45 -1.23 18.43
N ASP A 58 -10.81 -0.87 19.66
CA ASP A 58 -11.36 0.47 19.98
C ASP A 58 -10.45 1.62 19.54
N LYS A 59 -9.13 1.46 19.71
CA LYS A 59 -8.14 2.46 19.26
C LYS A 59 -8.20 2.69 17.74
N LEU A 60 -8.47 1.65 16.97
CA LEU A 60 -8.61 1.76 15.51
C LEU A 60 -9.91 2.51 15.14
N SER A 61 -10.99 2.25 15.87
CA SER A 61 -12.25 2.98 15.74
C SER A 61 -12.08 4.47 16.09
N ALA A 62 -11.39 4.76 17.19
CA ALA A 62 -11.07 6.13 17.61
C ALA A 62 -10.22 6.88 16.58
N LEU A 63 -9.16 6.24 16.08
CA LEU A 63 -8.32 6.80 15.00
C LEU A 63 -9.17 7.17 13.78
N SER A 64 -10.09 6.29 13.38
CA SER A 64 -10.99 6.61 12.28
C SER A 64 -12.00 7.72 12.59
N ALA A 65 -12.38 7.93 13.84
CA ALA A 65 -13.34 8.97 14.23
C ALA A 65 -12.68 10.36 14.31
N MET A 66 -11.41 10.43 14.70
CA MET A 66 -10.62 11.67 14.71
C MET A 66 -10.24 12.17 13.30
N SER A 67 -10.67 11.46 12.25
CA SER A 67 -10.22 11.62 10.87
C SER A 67 -10.87 12.76 10.09
N ASP A 68 -11.80 13.52 10.68
CA ASP A 68 -12.50 14.65 10.03
C ASP A 68 -11.80 16.01 10.24
N SER A 69 -10.57 16.06 10.74
CA SER A 69 -9.83 17.32 10.93
C SER A 69 -8.48 17.38 10.21
N ALA A 70 -8.35 18.45 9.40
CA ALA A 70 -7.21 19.00 8.66
C ALA A 70 -6.43 18.07 7.72
N ALA A 71 -6.85 18.06 6.46
CA ALA A 71 -5.99 17.71 5.33
C ALA A 71 -4.89 18.76 5.16
N GLY A 72 -3.67 18.45 5.58
CA GLY A 72 -2.47 19.10 5.05
C GLY A 72 -2.25 18.59 3.63
N GLY A 73 -2.84 19.28 2.65
CA GLY A 73 -2.77 18.89 1.24
C GLY A 73 -1.33 18.72 0.79
N VAL A 74 -0.97 17.48 0.45
CA VAL A 74 0.27 17.21 -0.28
C VAL A 74 -0.10 17.18 -1.76
N ASP A 75 0.01 18.35 -2.39
CA ASP A 75 -0.18 18.52 -3.83
C ASP A 75 1.19 18.51 -4.54
N LYS A 76 1.72 17.31 -4.79
CA LYS A 76 2.43 16.97 -6.05
C LYS A 76 2.78 15.48 -6.13
N PRO A 77 2.59 14.83 -7.29
CA PRO A 77 2.84 13.40 -7.46
C PRO A 77 4.26 13.12 -7.99
N ALA A 78 5.21 12.88 -7.08
CA ALA A 78 6.40 12.01 -7.29
C ALA A 78 7.19 11.89 -5.98
N GLU A 79 6.65 11.20 -4.97
CA GLU A 79 7.31 11.03 -3.66
C GLU A 79 7.87 9.61 -3.53
N LEU A 80 8.74 9.23 -4.45
CA LEU A 80 9.50 7.98 -4.38
C LEU A 80 10.98 8.35 -4.40
N GLY A 81 11.74 7.83 -3.45
CA GLY A 81 13.14 8.18 -3.28
C GLY A 81 13.37 9.25 -2.23
N TRP A 82 14.45 9.99 -2.38
CA TRP A 82 15.03 10.84 -1.36
C TRP A 82 14.75 12.31 -1.63
N PHE A 83 14.16 13.02 -0.66
CA PHE A 83 13.81 14.43 -0.80
C PHE A 83 14.38 15.23 0.38
N GLU A 84 15.40 16.04 0.10
CA GLU A 84 15.97 16.95 1.09
C GLU A 84 15.03 18.14 1.35
N ARG A 85 14.92 18.52 2.62
CA ARG A 85 14.10 19.64 3.07
C ARG A 85 14.97 20.83 3.46
N PRO A 86 14.44 22.06 3.40
CA PRO A 86 15.19 23.27 3.77
C PRO A 86 15.72 23.27 5.22
N ASP A 87 15.10 22.50 6.10
CA ASP A 87 15.50 22.33 7.51
C ASP A 87 16.61 21.27 7.71
N GLY A 88 17.11 20.68 6.63
CA GLY A 88 18.16 19.64 6.66
C GLY A 88 17.62 18.23 6.92
N THR A 89 16.31 18.05 7.07
CA THR A 89 15.69 16.72 7.19
C THR A 89 15.38 16.13 5.82
N VAL A 90 14.98 14.86 5.81
CA VAL A 90 14.71 14.07 4.60
C VAL A 90 13.29 13.51 4.67
N ASP A 91 12.53 13.73 3.60
CA ASP A 91 11.35 12.93 3.31
C ASP A 91 11.77 11.74 2.43
N LEU A 92 11.44 10.52 2.84
CA LEU A 92 11.86 9.28 2.19
C LEU A 92 10.64 8.50 1.70
N GLY A 93 10.47 8.45 0.39
CA GLY A 93 9.38 7.75 -0.28
C GLY A 93 9.73 6.31 -0.64
N GLY A 94 8.88 5.36 -0.30
CA GLY A 94 9.05 3.93 -0.59
C GLY A 94 7.85 3.32 -1.33
N ALA A 95 8.13 2.51 -2.35
CA ALA A 95 7.15 1.75 -3.12
C ALA A 95 7.14 0.27 -2.74
N LEU A 96 5.96 -0.34 -2.79
CA LEU A 96 5.72 -1.71 -2.37
C LEU A 96 4.97 -2.49 -3.45
N ALA A 97 5.36 -3.74 -3.65
CA ALA A 97 4.62 -4.64 -4.54
C ALA A 97 3.16 -4.74 -4.10
N PHE A 98 2.26 -4.35 -5.02
CA PHE A 98 0.81 -4.36 -4.81
C PHE A 98 0.31 -3.57 -3.59
N GLY A 99 1.12 -2.64 -3.07
CA GLY A 99 0.78 -1.81 -1.91
C GLY A 99 0.71 -2.56 -0.59
N VAL A 100 1.41 -3.69 -0.46
CA VAL A 100 1.42 -4.48 0.77
C VAL A 100 2.61 -4.08 1.63
N ILE A 101 2.37 -3.43 2.76
CA ILE A 101 3.38 -3.22 3.81
C ILE A 101 3.38 -4.48 4.67
N ARG A 102 4.35 -5.36 4.45
CA ARG A 102 4.45 -6.60 5.22
C ARG A 102 4.67 -6.33 6.71
N ALA A 103 4.20 -7.23 7.58
CA ALA A 103 4.31 -7.12 9.03
C ALA A 103 5.71 -6.68 9.52
N LYS A 104 6.78 -7.27 8.96
CA LYS A 104 8.17 -6.91 9.32
C LYS A 104 8.52 -5.47 8.93
N VAL A 105 8.15 -5.04 7.72
CA VAL A 105 8.34 -3.67 7.26
C VAL A 105 7.54 -2.72 8.13
N ALA A 106 6.26 -3.02 8.37
CA ALA A 106 5.36 -2.20 9.18
C ALA A 106 5.92 -1.94 10.59
N LYS A 107 6.44 -2.99 11.25
CA LYS A 107 7.11 -2.88 12.56
C LYS A 107 8.39 -2.04 12.52
N LEU A 108 9.16 -2.11 11.45
CA LEU A 108 10.37 -1.28 11.32
C LEU A 108 10.01 0.19 11.10
N LEU A 109 8.95 0.47 10.35
CA LEU A 109 8.46 1.84 10.17
C LEU A 109 8.04 2.48 11.50
N THR A 110 7.48 1.72 12.44
CA THR A 110 7.16 2.25 13.78
C THR A 110 8.39 2.61 14.61
N VAL A 111 9.53 1.94 14.38
CA VAL A 111 10.79 2.21 15.11
C VAL A 111 11.43 3.52 14.66
N LEU A 112 11.15 3.97 13.43
CA LEU A 112 11.68 5.22 12.91
C LEU A 112 11.01 6.45 13.52
N GLU A 113 9.88 6.28 14.21
CA GLU A 113 9.10 7.35 14.88
C GLU A 113 8.76 8.54 13.96
N ALA A 114 8.76 8.32 12.64
CA ALA A 114 8.45 9.33 11.64
C ALA A 114 6.95 9.44 11.37
N GLU A 115 6.51 10.60 10.92
CA GLU A 115 5.19 10.72 10.32
C GLU A 115 5.14 9.97 8.99
N VAL A 116 4.01 9.32 8.71
CA VAL A 116 3.82 8.49 7.53
C VAL A 116 2.65 8.99 6.70
N THR A 117 2.89 9.29 5.42
CA THR A 117 1.81 9.47 4.44
C THR A 117 1.72 8.24 3.55
N VAL A 118 0.51 7.84 3.17
CA VAL A 118 0.31 6.84 2.10
C VAL A 118 -0.38 7.47 0.91
N THR A 119 -0.05 6.98 -0.30
CA THR A 119 -0.54 7.58 -1.55
C THR A 119 -1.42 6.62 -2.35
N ALA A 120 -2.21 7.17 -3.28
CA ALA A 120 -2.97 6.38 -4.24
C ALA A 120 -2.09 5.53 -5.18
N ARG A 121 -0.79 5.82 -5.25
CA ARG A 121 0.19 5.06 -6.05
C ARG A 121 0.80 3.88 -5.30
N ARG A 122 0.20 3.47 -4.17
CA ARG A 122 0.68 2.32 -3.34
C ARG A 122 2.09 2.54 -2.79
N THR A 123 2.42 3.80 -2.51
CA THR A 123 3.66 4.21 -1.86
C THR A 123 3.35 4.73 -0.45
N PHE A 124 4.37 4.73 0.39
CA PHE A 124 4.40 5.49 1.64
C PHE A 124 5.53 6.50 1.61
N VAL A 125 5.44 7.54 2.43
CA VAL A 125 6.48 8.54 2.63
C VAL A 125 6.70 8.70 4.12
N LEU A 126 7.96 8.59 4.55
CA LEU A 126 8.40 8.91 5.89
C LEU A 126 8.88 10.35 5.89
N HIS A 127 8.42 11.16 6.83
CA HIS A 127 8.74 12.58 6.82
C HIS A 127 9.70 12.98 7.93
N GLY A 128 10.55 13.96 7.62
CA GLY A 128 11.38 14.64 8.61
C GLY A 128 12.47 13.76 9.24
N LEU A 129 12.99 12.78 8.50
CA LEU A 129 14.07 11.93 8.98
C LEU A 129 15.38 12.72 9.02
N GLU A 130 16.21 12.47 10.03
CA GLU A 130 17.61 12.87 9.95
C GLU A 130 18.31 12.11 8.79
N PRO A 131 19.24 12.72 8.05
CA PRO A 131 19.86 12.08 6.89
C PRO A 131 20.44 10.69 7.17
N HIS A 132 21.16 10.54 8.29
CA HIS A 132 21.74 9.24 8.66
C HIS A 132 20.68 8.18 9.01
N VAL A 133 19.52 8.58 9.54
CA VAL A 133 18.38 7.70 9.79
C VAL A 133 17.73 7.28 8.47
N ALA A 134 17.57 8.20 7.52
CA ALA A 134 17.07 7.89 6.18
C ALA A 134 18.00 6.90 5.44
N GLU A 135 19.33 7.06 5.53
CA GLU A 135 20.28 6.09 4.98
C GLU A 135 20.12 4.70 5.60
N ALA A 136 20.00 4.63 6.92
CA ALA A 136 19.78 3.36 7.63
C ALA A 136 18.45 2.72 7.22
N ALA A 137 17.38 3.52 7.08
CA ALA A 137 16.08 3.05 6.63
C ALA A 137 16.18 2.41 5.23
N VAL A 138 16.86 3.05 4.27
CA VAL A 138 17.09 2.46 2.93
C VAL A 138 17.81 1.12 3.03
N ARG A 139 18.91 1.04 3.80
CA ARG A 139 19.71 -0.18 3.94
C ARG A 139 18.94 -1.35 4.56
N VAL A 140 18.01 -1.07 5.47
CA VAL A 140 17.22 -2.09 6.17
C VAL A 140 15.97 -2.48 5.37
N LEU A 141 15.27 -1.50 4.77
CA LEU A 141 13.98 -1.72 4.14
C LEU A 141 14.10 -2.23 2.70
N ALA A 142 15.14 -1.82 1.95
CA ALA A 142 15.30 -2.26 0.57
C ALA A 142 15.45 -3.78 0.42
N PRO A 143 16.27 -4.48 1.24
CA PRO A 143 16.33 -5.94 1.21
C PRO A 143 15.01 -6.64 1.58
N LEU A 144 14.07 -5.94 2.20
CA LEU A 144 12.75 -6.47 2.55
C LEU A 144 11.69 -6.25 1.45
N GLY A 145 12.10 -5.69 0.30
CA GLY A 145 11.25 -5.50 -0.87
C GLY A 145 10.61 -4.12 -0.98
N VAL A 146 11.11 -3.13 -0.24
CA VAL A 146 10.75 -1.72 -0.45
C VAL A 146 11.66 -1.14 -1.55
N SER A 147 11.08 -0.57 -2.60
CA SER A 147 11.86 0.18 -3.58
C SER A 147 11.90 1.65 -3.21
N PHE A 148 13.07 2.26 -3.25
CA PHE A 148 13.25 3.72 -3.15
C PHE A 148 13.66 4.35 -4.50
N ASP A 149 13.73 3.54 -5.55
CA ASP A 149 14.08 3.98 -6.90
C ASP A 149 12.85 4.55 -7.61
N GLU A 150 12.94 5.80 -8.08
CA GLU A 150 11.91 6.46 -8.87
C GLU A 150 11.57 5.71 -10.18
N ALA A 151 12.53 4.97 -10.72
CA ALA A 151 12.37 4.20 -11.95
C ALA A 151 11.58 2.90 -11.75
N THR A 152 11.28 2.49 -10.51
CA THR A 152 10.66 1.19 -10.20
C THR A 152 9.31 0.95 -10.91
N ASP A 153 9.10 -0.29 -11.34
CA ASP A 153 7.81 -0.72 -11.91
C ASP A 153 6.71 -0.93 -10.87
N LEU A 154 7.03 -0.99 -9.59
CA LEU A 154 6.05 -1.29 -8.52
C LEU A 154 4.88 -0.29 -8.47
N VAL A 155 5.10 0.96 -8.90
CA VAL A 155 4.07 2.00 -8.98
C VAL A 155 3.25 1.95 -10.29
N ARG A 156 3.74 1.24 -11.30
CA ARG A 156 3.12 1.05 -12.61
C ARG A 156 2.33 -0.26 -12.68
N ILE A 157 2.81 -1.31 -12.03
CA ILE A 157 2.19 -2.63 -12.02
C ILE A 157 1.22 -2.74 -10.84
N SER A 158 0.02 -3.23 -11.12
CA SER A 158 -0.99 -3.52 -10.12
C SER A 158 -1.71 -4.82 -10.43
N ALA A 159 -2.27 -5.45 -9.42
CA ALA A 159 -3.02 -6.68 -9.59
C ALA A 159 -4.11 -6.76 -8.51
N CYS A 160 -5.21 -7.43 -8.85
CA CYS A 160 -6.13 -7.91 -7.82
C CYS A 160 -5.46 -9.01 -6.97
N VAL A 161 -6.17 -9.59 -6.00
CA VAL A 161 -5.59 -10.66 -5.15
C VAL A 161 -5.25 -11.92 -5.95
N GLY A 162 -6.08 -12.30 -6.94
CA GLY A 162 -5.86 -13.49 -7.76
C GLY A 162 -5.98 -14.82 -7.00
N ALA A 163 -5.80 -15.93 -7.71
CA ALA A 163 -5.62 -17.23 -7.09
C ALA A 163 -4.26 -17.30 -6.35
N PRO A 164 -4.07 -18.20 -5.38
CA PRO A 164 -5.09 -19.03 -4.74
C PRO A 164 -5.91 -18.28 -3.68
N ALA A 165 -5.48 -17.07 -3.30
CA ALA A 165 -6.06 -16.33 -2.17
C ALA A 165 -7.49 -15.76 -2.45
N CYS A 166 -7.89 -15.65 -3.71
CA CYS A 166 -9.25 -15.31 -4.12
C CYS A 166 -9.90 -16.49 -4.82
N ARG A 167 -10.99 -17.03 -4.24
CA ARG A 167 -11.78 -18.13 -4.83
C ARG A 167 -12.37 -17.85 -6.22
N HIS A 168 -12.40 -16.58 -6.63
CA HIS A 168 -12.89 -16.18 -7.96
C HIS A 168 -11.76 -16.07 -8.98
N GLY A 169 -10.50 -16.02 -8.55
CA GLY A 169 -9.36 -15.85 -9.44
C GLY A 169 -9.10 -17.09 -10.28
N LEU A 170 -8.82 -16.89 -11.57
CA LEU A 170 -8.50 -17.96 -12.53
C LEU A 170 -7.01 -18.31 -12.56
N THR A 171 -6.13 -17.39 -12.13
CA THR A 171 -4.67 -17.56 -12.09
C THR A 171 -4.06 -16.74 -10.96
N ASP A 172 -2.81 -17.01 -10.60
CA ASP A 172 -2.02 -16.18 -9.68
C ASP A 172 -1.54 -14.90 -10.37
N VAL A 173 -2.47 -13.96 -10.49
CA VAL A 173 -2.22 -12.67 -11.14
C VAL A 173 -1.13 -11.83 -10.50
N ARG A 174 -0.79 -12.06 -9.22
CA ARG A 174 0.28 -11.31 -8.55
C ARG A 174 1.64 -11.89 -8.90
N GLN A 175 1.77 -13.21 -8.93
CA GLN A 175 2.97 -13.87 -9.42
C GLN A 175 3.20 -13.58 -10.91
N ASP A 176 2.14 -13.63 -11.72
CA ASP A 176 2.19 -13.33 -13.15
C ASP A 176 2.60 -11.86 -13.38
N ALA A 177 1.98 -10.92 -12.67
CA ALA A 177 2.35 -9.50 -12.72
C ALA A 177 3.80 -9.21 -12.30
N PHE A 178 4.35 -9.97 -11.36
CA PHE A 178 5.73 -9.79 -10.90
C PHE A 178 6.76 -10.25 -11.95
N ARG A 179 6.38 -11.20 -12.81
CA ARG A 179 7.24 -11.74 -13.87
C ARG A 179 7.07 -11.01 -15.20
N ALA A 180 6.02 -10.21 -15.35
CA ALA A 180 5.69 -9.56 -16.59
C ALA A 180 6.60 -8.35 -16.84
N ASP A 181 7.22 -8.32 -18.01
CA ASP A 181 7.87 -7.13 -18.56
C ASP A 181 6.84 -6.38 -19.40
N THR A 182 6.25 -5.33 -18.83
CA THR A 182 5.14 -4.60 -19.46
C THR A 182 5.44 -3.11 -19.55
N PRO A 183 5.24 -2.47 -20.72
CA PRO A 183 5.38 -1.02 -20.82
C PRO A 183 4.19 -0.30 -20.18
N GLY A 184 4.47 0.80 -19.47
CA GLY A 184 3.44 1.69 -18.94
C GLY A 184 2.70 1.14 -17.72
N ARG A 185 1.54 1.73 -17.40
CA ARG A 185 0.72 1.35 -16.25
C ARG A 185 -0.14 0.14 -16.61
N VAL A 186 -0.11 -0.90 -15.77
CA VAL A 186 -0.85 -2.13 -16.00
C VAL A 186 -1.67 -2.57 -14.78
N HIS A 187 -2.76 -3.30 -15.05
CA HIS A 187 -3.55 -3.95 -14.02
C HIS A 187 -3.88 -5.40 -14.40
N PHE A 188 -3.37 -6.36 -13.62
CA PHE A 188 -3.67 -7.77 -13.76
C PHE A 188 -4.93 -8.16 -12.98
N VAL A 189 -5.89 -8.73 -13.69
CA VAL A 189 -7.23 -9.04 -13.19
C VAL A 189 -7.47 -10.54 -13.26
N GLY A 190 -7.85 -11.15 -12.14
CA GLY A 190 -8.04 -12.60 -12.07
C GLY A 190 -9.45 -13.08 -12.40
N CYS A 191 -10.43 -12.17 -12.52
CA CYS A 191 -11.80 -12.51 -12.87
C CYS A 191 -12.60 -11.27 -13.30
N ALA A 192 -13.80 -11.48 -13.84
CA ALA A 192 -14.68 -10.41 -14.33
C ALA A 192 -15.00 -9.28 -13.32
N LYS A 193 -14.78 -9.48 -12.01
CA LYS A 193 -14.99 -8.43 -10.99
C LYS A 193 -13.98 -7.29 -11.04
N ALA A 194 -12.80 -7.49 -11.65
CA ALA A 194 -11.76 -6.46 -11.80
C ALA A 194 -11.46 -5.67 -10.51
N CYS A 195 -11.32 -6.40 -9.39
CA CYS A 195 -11.16 -5.76 -8.08
C CYS A 195 -9.87 -4.93 -8.01
N GLY A 196 -10.01 -3.65 -7.65
CA GLY A 196 -8.87 -2.74 -7.52
C GLY A 196 -8.43 -2.10 -8.83
N ARG A 197 -9.23 -2.23 -9.91
CA ARG A 197 -9.00 -1.55 -11.19
C ARG A 197 -8.69 -0.05 -10.98
N PRO A 198 -7.56 0.45 -11.51
CA PRO A 198 -7.23 1.87 -11.48
C PRO A 198 -8.28 2.73 -12.17
N THR A 199 -8.40 3.98 -11.76
CA THR A 199 -9.25 4.99 -12.40
C THR A 199 -8.54 5.71 -13.53
N GLU A 200 -7.21 5.76 -13.48
CA GLU A 200 -6.35 6.36 -14.50
C GLU A 200 -6.16 5.41 -15.70
N PRO A 201 -5.78 5.95 -16.88
CA PRO A 201 -5.50 5.13 -18.06
C PRO A 201 -4.47 4.04 -17.80
N HIS A 202 -4.77 2.82 -18.24
CA HIS A 202 -3.90 1.66 -18.03
C HIS A 202 -4.16 0.54 -19.05
N THR A 203 -3.25 -0.41 -19.14
CA THR A 203 -3.46 -1.68 -19.84
C THR A 203 -3.94 -2.73 -18.85
N GLU A 204 -5.12 -3.27 -19.08
CA GLU A 204 -5.71 -4.36 -18.30
C GLU A 204 -5.36 -5.71 -18.91
N PHE A 205 -4.84 -6.61 -18.07
CA PHE A 205 -4.60 -8.02 -18.37
C PHE A 205 -5.66 -8.85 -17.64
N MET A 206 -6.73 -9.21 -18.33
CA MET A 206 -7.86 -9.97 -17.77
C MET A 206 -7.62 -11.47 -17.97
N ALA A 207 -7.54 -12.22 -16.87
CA ALA A 207 -7.35 -13.66 -16.92
C ALA A 207 -8.55 -14.34 -17.62
N THR A 208 -8.25 -15.20 -18.58
CA THR A 208 -9.22 -16.08 -19.26
C THR A 208 -9.04 -17.54 -18.86
N GLY A 209 -7.90 -17.89 -18.27
CA GLY A 209 -7.48 -19.20 -17.81
C GLY A 209 -6.23 -19.12 -16.95
N GLU A 210 -5.61 -20.26 -16.64
CA GLU A 210 -4.34 -20.31 -15.89
C GLU A 210 -3.20 -19.75 -16.75
N GLY A 211 -2.60 -18.63 -16.32
CA GLY A 211 -1.54 -17.92 -17.06
C GLY A 211 -1.98 -17.26 -18.38
N GLU A 212 -3.27 -17.32 -18.75
CA GLU A 212 -3.80 -16.79 -20.01
C GLU A 212 -4.54 -15.46 -19.80
N TYR A 213 -4.32 -14.49 -20.69
CA TYR A 213 -4.84 -13.12 -20.55
C TYR A 213 -5.38 -12.52 -21.84
N GLU A 214 -6.55 -11.88 -21.75
CA GLU A 214 -7.02 -10.89 -22.70
C GLU A 214 -6.48 -9.50 -22.31
N VAL A 215 -5.89 -8.79 -23.27
CA VAL A 215 -5.22 -7.49 -23.03
C VAL A 215 -6.03 -6.34 -23.64
N THR A 216 -6.42 -5.37 -22.82
CA THR A 216 -7.23 -4.21 -23.26
C THR A 216 -6.67 -2.89 -22.73
N LYS A 217 -6.77 -1.81 -23.51
CA LYS A 217 -6.50 -0.45 -23.03
C LYS A 217 -7.75 0.13 -22.38
N ARG A 218 -7.61 0.76 -21.22
CA ARG A 218 -8.68 1.36 -20.41
C ARG A 218 -8.41 2.84 -20.15
#